data_AF-A0A389MJY3-F1
#
_entry.id   AF-A0A389MJY3-F1
#
_cell.length_a   1.000
_cell.length_b   1.000
_cell.length_c   1.000
_cell.angle_alpha   90.00
_cell.angle_beta   90.00
_cell.angle_gamma   90.00
#
_symmetry.space_group_name_H-M   'P 1'
#
loop_
_entity.id
_entity.type
_entity.pdbx_description
1 polymer ?
#
loop_
_entity_poly.entity_id
_entity_poly.type
_entity_poly.pdbx_seq_one_letter_code
_entity_poly.pdbx_strand_id
1 'polypeptide(L)'
;MQGGARPDLAMLEIDATLPLSGHTAWQSMPAIYDLILAHRMVLVFVNTRLQAEYTFQELWRINEASLPIALHHGSLDATQRRRVEAAMAAGQLRAIVCTATLDLGIDWGDVDLVVNIGAPKGASRIMQRIGRANHRMDEPSKAVLVPGNRFEMLECRAALDAVEEAAQDTPDARIGAPDVLAQHVLGMACAGGFEPVAFYEEIVSAAPYAGLSWEEFEQVVDYVATGGYALRAYERFAKILRGADGVWRVRDARVAQQYRMNVGTIIEAPRVKVRLARTLRGRPGTVVPRTGRVLGEVEEDFAETLTPGDTFLFAGEVLRFEGLAEDELMATRAGPGTDPAIPSYAGSKFPLSTFLAARVRALIADPFEWDRLPEQVSRYLLQQRRRSVLPGERDLLVETFPRANRHYLTAFPFEGRLAHQTLGMLLTRRLERAGLRPLGFAANDYGIAVWTTRDVSERAALDPGFLDALFAQDMLGDDLEAWLDESAMMKRTFRQCAVIAGLIERRYPGQKKTGRQVTVSTDLIYDVLRKHQPDHLLLRAARQDAATGLLDVRRLGVMLERIQGRIIHRALDRVSPLSVSVMLEIGRERVYGEGADEILAEAEAQLLEEALG
;
A
#
# COMPACT_ATOMS: atom_id res chain seq x y z
N MET A 1 34.75 7.80 21.64
CA MET A 1 34.19 8.89 20.81
C MET A 1 32.99 9.45 21.55
N GLN A 2 32.94 10.76 21.81
CA GLN A 2 31.67 11.39 22.19
C GLN A 2 30.74 11.28 20.97
N GLY A 3 29.55 10.72 21.14
CA GLY A 3 28.54 10.66 20.07
C GLY A 3 28.05 12.07 19.70
N GLY A 4 27.33 12.18 18.57
CA GLY A 4 26.68 13.45 18.18
C GLY A 4 25.64 13.93 19.21
N ALA A 5 25.21 15.18 19.09
CA ALA A 5 24.17 15.75 19.93
C ALA A 5 22.88 14.89 19.93
N ARG A 6 22.24 14.75 21.09
CA ARG A 6 20.96 14.02 21.20
C ARG A 6 19.88 14.79 20.44
N PRO A 7 19.01 14.12 19.65
CA PRO A 7 17.95 14.80 18.92
C PRO A 7 16.92 15.40 19.88
N ASP A 8 16.33 16.53 19.49
CA ASP A 8 15.28 17.24 20.21
C ASP A 8 13.95 16.97 19.51
N LEU A 9 13.18 16.03 20.08
CA LEU A 9 12.00 15.46 19.45
C LEU A 9 10.78 15.65 20.34
N ALA A 10 9.69 16.11 19.73
CA ALA A 10 8.41 16.26 20.41
C ALA A 10 7.26 15.74 19.55
N MET A 11 6.16 15.41 20.20
CA MET A 11 4.86 15.27 19.55
C MET A 11 4.11 16.60 19.71
N LEU A 12 3.47 17.07 18.64
CA LEU A 12 2.69 18.30 18.68
C LEU A 12 1.47 18.11 19.58
N GLU A 13 1.38 18.92 20.62
CA GLU A 13 0.21 19.02 21.47
C GLU A 13 -0.65 20.21 21.02
N ILE A 14 -1.95 19.96 20.86
CA ILE A 14 -2.94 20.99 20.57
C ILE A 14 -4.14 20.81 21.50
N ASP A 15 -4.80 21.90 21.85
CA ASP A 15 -6.01 21.87 22.70
C ASP A 15 -7.20 21.19 22.00
N ALA A 16 -7.19 21.16 20.67
CA ALA A 16 -8.25 20.54 19.90
C ALA A 16 -8.21 19.01 20.02
N THR A 17 -9.38 18.41 20.22
CA THR A 17 -9.52 16.96 20.20
C THR A 17 -9.38 16.43 18.78
N LEU A 18 -8.41 15.53 18.55
CA LEU A 18 -8.18 14.90 17.26
C LEU A 18 -9.31 13.93 16.89
N PRO A 19 -9.56 13.70 15.59
CA PRO A 19 -10.49 12.66 15.14
C PRO A 19 -9.95 11.27 15.48
N LEU A 20 -10.82 10.26 15.37
CA LEU A 20 -10.47 8.85 15.59
C LEU A 20 -9.92 8.17 14.33
N SER A 21 -10.17 8.75 13.16
CA SER A 21 -9.68 8.30 11.87
C SER A 21 -9.34 9.52 11.00
N GLY A 22 -8.61 9.28 9.91
CA GLY A 22 -8.17 10.32 8.99
C GLY A 22 -6.68 10.62 9.09
N HIS A 23 -6.17 11.23 8.03
CA HIS A 23 -4.73 11.34 7.78
C HIS A 23 -4.28 12.78 7.48
N THR A 24 -5.20 13.74 7.44
CA THR A 24 -4.89 15.11 6.96
C THR A 24 -4.29 16.01 8.03
N ALA A 25 -4.48 15.68 9.32
CA ALA A 25 -4.10 16.52 10.46
C ALA A 25 -4.63 17.97 10.38
N TRP A 26 -5.81 18.16 9.79
CA TRP A 26 -6.35 19.49 9.47
C TRP A 26 -6.48 20.41 10.70
N GLN A 27 -6.81 19.86 11.88
CA GLN A 27 -6.91 20.63 13.13
C GLN A 27 -5.57 21.17 13.61
N SER A 28 -4.46 20.54 13.19
CA SER A 28 -3.10 20.91 13.57
C SER A 28 -2.49 21.95 12.64
N MET A 29 -3.15 22.33 11.53
CA MET A 29 -2.60 23.27 10.54
C MET A 29 -2.22 24.63 11.14
N PRO A 30 -3.01 25.27 12.02
CA PRO A 30 -2.60 26.52 12.66
C PRO A 30 -1.31 26.36 13.47
N ALA A 31 -1.21 25.31 14.28
CA ALA A 31 -0.01 25.05 15.08
C ALA A 31 1.21 24.68 14.22
N ILE A 32 1.02 23.99 13.08
CA ILE A 32 2.09 23.78 12.09
C ILE A 32 2.56 25.12 11.50
N TYR A 33 1.63 26.03 11.19
CA TYR A 33 1.97 27.36 10.69
C TYR A 33 2.74 28.19 11.72
N ASP A 34 2.36 28.10 13.00
CA ASP A 34 3.10 28.73 14.11
C ASP A 34 4.53 28.20 14.22
N LEU A 35 4.75 26.89 14.02
CA LEU A 35 6.09 26.31 13.93
C LEU A 35 6.88 26.90 12.76
N ILE A 36 6.26 27.09 11.59
CA ILE A 36 6.91 27.71 10.42
C ILE A 36 7.27 29.18 10.70
N LEU A 37 6.43 29.91 11.42
CA LEU A 37 6.71 31.29 11.82
C LEU A 37 7.90 31.39 12.77
N ALA A 38 7.99 30.46 13.73
CA ALA A 38 9.04 30.43 14.76
C ALA A 38 10.42 29.97 14.27
N HIS A 39 10.50 29.38 13.08
CA HIS A 39 11.70 28.74 12.54
C HIS A 39 12.12 29.33 11.18
N ARG A 40 13.43 29.34 10.89
CA ARG A 40 14.01 29.89 9.67
C ARG A 40 13.65 29.05 8.43
N MET A 41 13.76 27.73 8.49
CA MET A 41 13.43 26.83 7.38
C MET A 41 12.90 25.48 7.87
N VAL A 42 11.61 25.22 7.62
CA VAL A 42 10.92 24.00 8.04
C VAL A 42 10.69 23.03 6.88
N LEU A 43 11.10 21.77 7.05
CA LEU A 43 10.63 20.67 6.19
C LEU A 43 9.37 20.05 6.77
N VAL A 44 8.26 20.15 6.05
CA VAL A 44 6.98 19.53 6.41
C VAL A 44 6.82 18.23 5.63
N PHE A 45 7.26 17.12 6.23
CA PHE A 45 7.11 15.79 5.64
C PHE A 45 5.69 15.26 5.78
N VAL A 46 5.20 14.66 4.70
CA VAL A 46 3.93 13.96 4.63
C VAL A 46 4.12 12.57 4.02
N ASN A 47 3.17 11.67 4.29
CA ASN A 47 3.26 10.28 3.84
C ASN A 47 2.73 10.07 2.42
N THR A 48 1.77 10.90 1.96
CA THR A 48 1.14 10.74 0.64
C THR A 48 1.16 12.03 -0.18
N ARG A 49 1.05 11.90 -1.50
CA ARG A 49 0.97 13.06 -2.43
C ARG A 49 -0.30 13.88 -2.18
N LEU A 50 -1.42 13.22 -1.92
CA LEU A 50 -2.69 13.88 -1.61
C LEU A 50 -2.58 14.70 -0.31
N GLN A 51 -1.93 14.15 0.71
CA GLN A 51 -1.65 14.87 1.95
C GLN A 51 -0.72 16.07 1.70
N ALA A 52 0.27 15.94 0.81
CA ALA A 52 1.18 17.04 0.46
C ALA A 52 0.43 18.23 -0.16
N GLU A 53 -0.40 17.95 -1.16
CA GLU A 53 -1.23 18.95 -1.83
C GLU A 53 -2.23 19.59 -0.85
N TYR A 54 -2.92 18.78 -0.03
CA TYR A 54 -3.84 19.27 0.98
C TYR A 54 -3.16 20.19 1.99
N THR A 55 -2.05 19.74 2.60
CA THR A 55 -1.27 20.53 3.57
C THR A 55 -0.76 21.82 2.94
N PHE A 56 -0.26 21.78 1.71
CA PHE A 56 0.19 22.99 1.01
C PHE A 56 -0.95 23.99 0.80
N GLN A 57 -2.13 23.54 0.35
CA GLN A 57 -3.30 24.39 0.16
C GLN A 57 -3.81 25.01 1.47
N GLU A 58 -3.87 24.23 2.55
CA GLU A 58 -4.30 24.76 3.86
C GLU A 58 -3.29 25.76 4.42
N LEU A 59 -1.99 25.44 4.36
CA LEU A 59 -0.94 26.38 4.77
C LEU A 59 -1.01 27.67 3.94
N TRP A 60 -1.20 27.56 2.63
CA TRP A 60 -1.36 28.72 1.73
C TRP A 60 -2.58 29.56 2.11
N ARG A 61 -3.70 28.93 2.45
CA ARG A 61 -4.95 29.60 2.84
C ARG A 61 -4.80 30.41 4.13
N ILE A 62 -4.04 29.91 5.10
CA ILE A 62 -3.81 30.57 6.40
C ILE A 62 -2.53 31.42 6.42
N ASN A 63 -1.83 31.56 5.29
CA ASN A 63 -0.53 32.24 5.21
C ASN A 63 -0.65 33.77 5.26
N GLU A 64 -1.07 34.32 6.39
CA GLU A 64 -1.25 35.77 6.58
C GLU A 64 0.06 36.56 6.40
N ALA A 65 1.19 35.97 6.80
CA ALA A 65 2.52 36.60 6.69
C ALA A 65 3.16 36.47 5.28
N SER A 66 2.45 35.88 4.31
CA SER A 66 2.96 35.68 2.94
C SER A 66 4.34 34.99 2.90
N LEU A 67 4.56 34.02 3.79
CA LEU A 67 5.80 33.26 3.86
C LEU A 67 6.01 32.48 2.55
N PRO A 68 7.26 32.41 2.04
CA PRO A 68 7.58 31.60 0.88
C PRO A 68 7.56 30.11 1.24
N ILE A 69 6.42 29.46 0.98
CA ILE A 69 6.20 28.02 1.17
C ILE A 69 6.16 27.35 -0.19
N ALA A 70 6.85 26.21 -0.34
CA ALA A 70 6.88 25.43 -1.57
C ALA A 70 6.33 24.00 -1.38
N LEU A 71 5.98 23.36 -2.50
CA LEU A 71 5.55 21.96 -2.56
C LEU A 71 6.59 21.13 -3.31
N HIS A 72 6.92 19.93 -2.83
CA HIS A 72 7.88 19.02 -3.45
C HIS A 72 7.48 17.55 -3.37
N HIS A 73 7.09 16.95 -4.50
CA HIS A 73 6.84 15.51 -4.59
C HIS A 73 7.08 14.97 -6.01
N GLY A 74 7.23 13.65 -6.15
CA GLY A 74 7.62 13.00 -7.41
C GLY A 74 6.67 13.18 -8.60
N SER A 75 5.43 13.60 -8.39
CA SER A 75 4.49 13.92 -9.48
C SER A 75 4.67 15.32 -10.08
N LEU A 76 5.49 16.19 -9.48
CA LEU A 76 5.79 17.50 -10.04
C LEU A 76 6.76 17.38 -11.21
N ASP A 77 6.65 18.30 -12.17
CA ASP A 77 7.55 18.33 -13.30
C ASP A 77 9.01 18.57 -12.85
N ALA A 78 9.97 18.03 -13.62
CA ALA A 78 11.38 18.11 -13.25
C ALA A 78 11.91 19.55 -13.20
N THR A 79 11.33 20.48 -13.94
CA THR A 79 11.73 21.89 -13.94
C THR A 79 11.24 22.57 -12.66
N GLN A 80 10.01 22.32 -12.24
CA GLN A 80 9.45 22.81 -10.98
C GLN A 80 10.23 22.26 -9.78
N ARG A 81 10.55 20.95 -9.76
CA ARG A 81 11.37 20.38 -8.68
C ARG A 81 12.73 21.07 -8.57
N ARG A 82 13.48 21.20 -9.67
CA ARG A 82 14.77 21.91 -9.70
C ARG A 82 14.67 23.36 -9.26
N ARG A 83 13.57 24.06 -9.57
CA ARG A 83 13.33 25.44 -9.09
C ARG A 83 13.17 25.50 -7.58
N VAL A 84 12.41 24.57 -7.01
CA VAL A 84 12.22 24.48 -5.54
C VAL A 84 13.54 24.12 -4.87
N GLU A 85 14.29 23.14 -5.39
CA GLU A 85 15.61 22.75 -4.89
C GLU A 85 16.61 23.92 -4.93
N ALA A 86 16.62 24.70 -6.02
CA ALA A 86 17.48 25.89 -6.14
C ALA A 86 17.09 27.02 -5.18
N ALA A 87 15.79 27.29 -5.02
CA ALA A 87 15.29 28.30 -4.08
C ALA A 87 15.58 27.91 -2.61
N MET A 88 15.49 26.61 -2.31
CA MET A 88 15.86 26.05 -1.01
C MET A 88 17.36 26.26 -0.74
N ALA A 89 18.23 25.85 -1.66
CA ALA A 89 19.68 26.00 -1.54
C ALA A 89 20.12 27.49 -1.42
N ALA A 90 19.35 28.40 -2.00
CA ALA A 90 19.56 29.85 -1.88
C ALA A 90 18.99 30.47 -0.58
N GLY A 91 18.39 29.68 0.31
CA GLY A 91 17.79 30.16 1.56
C GLY A 91 16.58 31.07 1.37
N GLN A 92 15.85 30.93 0.24
CA GLN A 92 14.73 31.80 -0.13
C GLN A 92 13.36 31.30 0.36
N LEU A 93 13.32 30.10 0.94
CA LEU A 93 12.08 29.45 1.39
C LEU A 93 12.02 29.41 2.92
N ARG A 94 10.81 29.52 3.47
CA ARG A 94 10.52 29.36 4.90
C ARG A 94 10.01 27.96 5.23
N ALA A 95 9.35 27.31 4.28
CA ALA A 95 8.98 25.91 4.43
C ALA A 95 8.85 25.19 3.09
N ILE A 96 8.99 23.87 3.14
CA ILE A 96 8.71 22.97 2.01
C ILE A 96 7.82 21.84 2.51
N VAL A 97 6.66 21.69 1.88
CA VAL A 97 5.79 20.51 2.07
C VAL A 97 6.27 19.40 1.12
N CYS A 98 6.70 18.27 1.65
CA CYS A 98 7.34 17.24 0.84
C CYS A 98 7.00 15.80 1.21
N THR A 99 7.08 14.91 0.23
CA THR A 99 7.09 13.45 0.46
C THR A 99 8.53 12.95 0.62
N ALA A 100 8.74 11.62 0.56
CA ALA A 100 10.05 10.97 0.64
C ALA A 100 11.07 11.42 -0.44
N THR A 101 10.68 12.27 -1.40
CA THR A 101 11.61 12.85 -2.38
C THR A 101 12.76 13.65 -1.78
N LEU A 102 12.60 14.13 -0.53
CA LEU A 102 13.66 14.84 0.19
C LEU A 102 14.21 14.02 1.39
N ASP A 103 13.86 12.73 1.51
CA ASP A 103 14.31 11.86 2.62
C ASP A 103 15.81 11.51 2.51
N LEU A 104 16.37 11.43 1.29
CA LEU A 104 17.71 10.84 1.03
C LEU A 104 18.60 11.71 0.14
N GLY A 105 19.89 11.80 0.51
CA GLY A 105 20.99 12.01 -0.44
C GLY A 105 21.45 13.45 -0.73
N ILE A 106 20.87 14.46 -0.09
CA ILE A 106 21.28 15.85 -0.33
C ILE A 106 21.42 16.58 1.02
N ASP A 107 22.58 17.19 1.26
CA ASP A 107 22.82 18.10 2.37
C ASP A 107 22.19 19.44 2.00
N TRP A 108 21.03 19.73 2.59
CA TRP A 108 20.19 20.83 2.14
C TRP A 108 20.53 22.19 2.76
N GLY A 109 21.43 22.23 3.75
CA GLY A 109 21.85 23.47 4.42
C GLY A 109 20.72 24.22 5.16
N ASP A 110 20.98 24.65 6.39
CA ASP A 110 20.11 25.58 7.16
C ASP A 110 18.64 25.15 7.38
N VAL A 111 18.33 23.85 7.39
CA VAL A 111 17.05 23.34 7.92
C VAL A 111 17.12 23.33 9.45
N ASP A 112 16.23 24.06 10.13
CA ASP A 112 16.25 24.16 11.58
C ASP A 112 15.16 23.33 12.27
N LEU A 113 14.11 22.94 11.54
CA LEU A 113 13.05 22.06 12.04
C LEU A 113 12.53 21.11 10.97
N VAL A 114 12.29 19.87 11.37
CA VAL A 114 11.48 18.90 10.61
C VAL A 114 10.12 18.72 11.28
N VAL A 115 9.04 18.95 10.54
CA VAL A 115 7.67 18.63 10.96
C VAL A 115 7.24 17.39 10.18
N ASN A 116 6.83 16.32 10.88
CA ASN A 116 6.39 15.10 10.24
C ASN A 116 4.89 14.88 10.50
N ILE A 117 4.06 15.08 9.47
CA ILE A 117 2.62 14.91 9.55
C ILE A 117 2.25 13.45 9.33
N GLY A 118 1.47 12.93 10.28
CA GLY A 118 1.07 11.54 10.38
C GLY A 118 2.10 10.71 11.14
N ALA A 119 1.67 9.52 11.55
CA ALA A 119 2.56 8.60 12.22
C ALA A 119 3.73 8.20 11.31
N PRO A 120 4.96 8.26 11.81
CA PRO A 120 6.10 7.81 11.04
C PRO A 120 6.18 6.29 11.08
N LYS A 121 5.84 5.68 9.95
CA LYS A 121 5.63 4.23 9.78
C LYS A 121 6.88 3.33 10.02
N GLY A 122 7.96 3.86 10.59
CA GLY A 122 9.17 3.13 11.00
C GLY A 122 10.25 4.06 11.59
N ALA A 123 11.02 3.56 12.56
CA ALA A 123 12.03 4.30 13.33
C ALA A 123 13.21 4.76 12.47
N SER A 124 13.74 3.87 11.62
CA SER A 124 14.88 4.20 10.73
C SER A 124 14.55 5.36 9.78
N ARG A 125 13.31 5.45 9.30
CA ARG A 125 12.86 6.56 8.44
C ARG A 125 12.83 7.88 9.19
N ILE A 126 12.36 7.86 10.44
CA ILE A 126 12.32 9.05 11.30
C ILE A 126 13.72 9.57 11.50
N MET A 127 14.66 8.69 11.85
CA MET A 127 16.06 9.06 12.01
C MET A 127 16.63 9.67 10.73
N GLN A 128 16.32 9.11 9.55
CA GLN A 128 16.73 9.68 8.27
C GLN A 128 16.12 11.07 8.00
N ARG A 129 14.84 11.28 8.34
CA ARG A 129 14.13 12.56 8.18
C ARG A 129 14.65 13.62 9.15
N ILE A 130 14.73 13.28 10.43
CA ILE A 130 15.22 14.16 11.50
C ILE A 130 16.65 14.60 11.21
N GLY A 131 17.49 13.69 10.71
CA GLY A 131 18.87 14.02 10.33
C GLY A 131 18.98 15.12 9.28
N ARG A 132 17.87 15.59 8.68
CA ARG A 132 17.85 16.76 7.79
C ARG A 132 17.88 18.09 8.55
N ALA A 133 17.33 18.15 9.76
CA ALA A 133 17.40 19.35 10.61
C ALA A 133 18.75 19.41 11.34
N ASN A 134 19.37 20.58 11.36
CA ASN A 134 20.66 20.85 11.99
C ASN A 134 21.67 19.71 11.73
N HIS A 135 21.97 19.45 10.45
CA HIS A 135 22.85 18.36 10.00
C HIS A 135 24.33 18.62 10.36
N ARG A 136 24.62 18.77 11.66
CA ARG A 136 25.92 19.06 12.26
C ARG A 136 26.12 18.13 13.46
N MET A 137 27.37 17.84 13.80
CA MET A 137 27.68 16.89 14.90
C MET A 137 27.37 17.47 16.29
N ASP A 138 27.43 18.80 16.41
CA ASP A 138 27.37 19.59 17.64
C ASP A 138 26.00 20.23 17.90
N GLU A 139 25.10 20.21 16.92
CA GLU A 139 23.74 20.72 17.07
C GLU A 139 22.71 19.59 17.07
N PRO A 140 21.70 19.63 17.95
CA PRO A 140 20.66 18.62 17.96
C PRO A 140 19.75 18.80 16.74
N SER A 141 19.51 17.70 16.02
CA SER A 141 18.43 17.67 15.03
C SER A 141 17.08 17.83 15.73
N LYS A 142 16.28 18.78 15.25
CA LYS A 142 14.96 19.11 15.83
C LYS A 142 13.83 18.55 14.97
N ALA A 143 12.86 17.90 15.60
CA ALA A 143 11.64 17.54 14.90
C ALA A 143 10.38 17.48 15.77
N VAL A 144 9.25 17.73 15.12
CA VAL A 144 7.92 17.64 15.71
C VAL A 144 7.08 16.64 14.92
N LEU A 145 6.58 15.61 15.59
CA LEU A 145 5.62 14.65 15.04
C LEU A 145 4.20 15.19 15.20
N VAL A 146 3.43 15.23 14.11
CA VAL A 146 2.06 15.76 14.10
C VAL A 146 1.07 14.63 13.79
N PRO A 147 0.46 14.00 14.80
CA PRO A 147 -0.53 12.94 14.58
C PRO A 147 -1.78 13.51 13.89
N GLY A 148 -2.31 12.77 12.91
CA GLY A 148 -3.52 13.12 12.19
C GLY A 148 -4.81 12.65 12.85
N ASN A 149 -4.71 11.66 13.74
CA ASN A 149 -5.80 11.11 14.54
C ASN A 149 -5.28 10.59 15.90
N ARG A 150 -6.19 10.23 16.82
CA ARG A 150 -5.83 9.79 18.17
C ARG A 150 -5.03 8.49 18.21
N PHE A 151 -5.22 7.56 17.27
CA PHE A 151 -4.43 6.33 17.26
C PHE A 151 -3.01 6.57 16.77
N GLU A 152 -2.82 7.51 15.83
CA GLU A 152 -1.47 7.92 15.40
C GLU A 152 -0.67 8.54 16.55
N MET A 153 -1.30 9.05 17.61
CA MET A 153 -0.58 9.47 18.83
C MET A 153 0.15 8.31 19.51
N LEU A 154 -0.43 7.11 19.51
CA LEU A 154 0.22 5.90 20.04
C LEU A 154 1.44 5.54 19.19
N GLU A 155 1.30 5.59 17.86
CA GLU A 155 2.43 5.36 16.95
C GLU A 155 3.53 6.42 17.12
N CYS A 156 3.17 7.70 17.23
CA CYS A 156 4.12 8.78 17.47
C CYS A 156 4.85 8.60 18.81
N ARG A 157 4.17 8.22 19.89
CA ARG A 157 4.83 7.92 21.17
C ARG A 157 5.79 6.74 21.04
N ALA A 158 5.32 5.63 20.48
CA ALA A 158 6.14 4.43 20.28
C ALA A 158 7.37 4.72 19.39
N ALA A 159 7.24 5.64 18.45
CA ALA A 159 8.31 6.07 17.57
C ALA A 159 9.33 6.97 18.28
N LEU A 160 8.89 7.86 19.17
CA LEU A 160 9.78 8.65 20.02
C LEU A 160 10.60 7.74 20.94
N ASP A 161 9.93 6.78 21.60
CA ASP A 161 10.60 5.78 22.46
C ASP A 161 11.65 4.99 21.66
N ALA A 162 11.31 4.57 20.44
CA ALA A 162 12.24 3.85 19.56
C ALA A 162 13.49 4.68 19.21
N VAL A 163 13.34 5.98 18.96
CA VAL A 163 14.48 6.85 18.64
C VAL A 163 15.34 7.12 19.88
N GLU A 164 14.73 7.32 21.05
CA GLU A 164 15.45 7.47 22.32
C GLU A 164 16.31 6.25 22.64
N GLU A 165 15.82 5.05 22.32
CA GLU A 165 16.54 3.79 22.49
C GLU A 165 17.55 3.49 21.36
N ALA A 166 17.66 4.37 20.36
CA ALA A 166 18.43 4.15 19.13
C ALA A 166 18.08 2.84 18.40
N ALA A 167 16.82 2.41 18.50
CA ALA A 167 16.33 1.23 17.82
C ALA A 167 16.29 1.46 16.31
N GLN A 168 16.85 0.52 15.55
CA GLN A 168 16.83 0.55 14.09
C GLN A 168 15.90 -0.55 13.57
N ASP A 169 14.97 -0.15 12.71
CA ASP A 169 14.23 -1.10 11.88
C ASP A 169 15.20 -1.61 10.82
N THR A 170 15.77 -2.80 11.04
CA THR A 170 16.55 -3.50 10.02
C THR A 170 15.58 -4.07 9.00
N PRO A 171 15.62 -3.64 7.72
CA PRO A 171 14.81 -4.28 6.69
C PRO A 171 15.20 -5.75 6.58
N ASP A 172 14.23 -6.62 6.28
CA ASP A 172 14.56 -8.01 6.01
C ASP A 172 15.50 -8.11 4.81
N ALA A 173 16.33 -9.16 4.83
CA ALA A 173 17.17 -9.49 3.70
C ALA A 173 16.30 -9.68 2.45
N ARG A 174 16.61 -8.94 1.38
CA ARG A 174 15.92 -9.12 0.11
C ARG A 174 16.35 -10.45 -0.50
N ILE A 175 15.37 -11.32 -0.74
CA ILE A 175 15.55 -12.53 -1.53
C ILE A 175 15.51 -12.12 -3.01
N GLY A 176 16.43 -12.65 -3.81
CA GLY A 176 16.51 -12.35 -5.24
C GLY A 176 15.30 -12.92 -5.99
N ALA A 177 14.80 -12.16 -6.98
CA ALA A 177 13.65 -12.57 -7.78
C ALA A 177 14.10 -13.24 -9.10
N PRO A 178 13.41 -14.29 -9.58
CA PRO A 178 13.79 -15.02 -10.79
C PRO A 178 13.71 -14.20 -12.09
N ASP A 179 12.80 -13.23 -12.15
CA ASP A 179 12.63 -12.33 -13.29
C ASP A 179 13.82 -11.36 -13.46
N VAL A 180 14.33 -10.81 -12.35
CA VAL A 180 15.55 -10.00 -12.32
C VAL A 180 16.76 -10.82 -12.73
N LEU A 181 16.87 -12.06 -12.23
CA LEU A 181 17.95 -12.97 -12.62
C LEU A 181 17.88 -13.29 -14.11
N ALA A 182 16.69 -13.55 -14.66
CA ALA A 182 16.50 -13.77 -16.09
C ALA A 182 16.95 -12.57 -16.94
N GLN A 183 16.65 -11.35 -16.49
CA GLN A 183 17.13 -10.13 -17.14
C GLN A 183 18.66 -10.05 -17.11
N HIS A 184 19.28 -10.41 -15.98
CA HIS A 184 20.73 -10.38 -15.82
C HIS A 184 21.44 -11.45 -16.67
N VAL A 185 20.90 -12.68 -16.72
CA VAL A 185 21.38 -13.77 -17.61
C VAL A 185 21.40 -13.31 -19.08
N LEU A 186 20.32 -12.68 -19.53
CA LEU A 186 20.26 -12.12 -20.90
C LEU A 186 21.30 -11.00 -21.10
N GLY A 187 21.51 -10.16 -20.09
CA GLY A 187 22.53 -9.13 -20.10
C GLY A 187 23.94 -9.66 -20.29
N MET A 188 24.30 -10.71 -19.56
CA MET A 188 25.61 -11.37 -19.69
C MET A 188 25.79 -12.01 -21.06
N ALA A 189 24.75 -12.64 -21.60
CA ALA A 189 24.77 -13.16 -22.97
C ALA A 189 24.96 -12.05 -24.03
N CYS A 190 24.45 -10.84 -23.77
CA CYS A 190 24.61 -9.67 -24.65
C CYS A 190 25.99 -8.99 -24.53
N ALA A 191 26.67 -9.10 -23.38
CA ALA A 191 27.95 -8.47 -23.12
C ALA A 191 29.13 -9.23 -23.77
N GLY A 192 29.12 -10.56 -23.67
CA GLY A 192 30.20 -11.40 -24.22
C GLY A 192 29.93 -12.90 -24.20
N GLY A 193 28.77 -13.32 -23.67
CA GLY A 193 28.48 -14.72 -23.39
C GLY A 193 29.00 -15.15 -22.02
N PHE A 194 28.52 -16.31 -21.54
CA PHE A 194 28.88 -16.82 -20.22
C PHE A 194 29.01 -18.35 -20.23
N GLU A 195 29.91 -18.86 -19.38
CA GLU A 195 30.00 -20.29 -19.05
C GLU A 195 29.09 -20.56 -17.83
N PRO A 196 28.18 -21.55 -17.90
CA PRO A 196 27.18 -21.79 -16.86
C PRO A 196 27.72 -21.93 -15.42
N VAL A 197 28.79 -22.70 -15.23
CA VAL A 197 29.30 -23.03 -13.89
C VAL A 197 29.96 -21.80 -13.26
N ALA A 198 30.86 -21.16 -14.00
CA ALA A 198 31.53 -19.95 -13.52
C ALA A 198 30.53 -18.82 -13.24
N PHE A 199 29.50 -18.68 -14.07
CA PHE A 199 28.47 -17.66 -13.86
C PHE A 199 27.58 -17.96 -12.66
N TYR A 200 27.21 -19.22 -12.42
CA TYR A 200 26.48 -19.61 -11.21
C TYR A 200 27.27 -19.29 -9.94
N GLU A 201 28.57 -19.60 -9.90
CA GLU A 201 29.44 -19.28 -8.76
C GLU A 201 29.48 -17.78 -8.47
N GLU A 202 29.50 -16.93 -9.51
CA GLU A 202 29.39 -15.48 -9.37
C GLU A 202 28.03 -15.07 -8.80
N ILE A 203 26.93 -15.64 -9.29
CA ILE A 203 25.57 -15.30 -8.85
C ILE A 203 25.35 -15.63 -7.38
N VAL A 204 25.73 -16.83 -6.93
CA VAL A 204 25.54 -17.24 -5.52
C VAL A 204 26.46 -16.50 -4.55
N SER A 205 27.47 -15.78 -5.04
CA SER A 205 28.25 -14.85 -4.21
C SER A 205 27.47 -13.59 -3.82
N ALA A 206 26.40 -13.25 -4.55
CA ALA A 206 25.54 -12.12 -4.25
C ALA A 206 24.48 -12.50 -3.19
N ALA A 207 24.37 -11.71 -2.12
CA ALA A 207 23.48 -11.99 -0.99
C ALA A 207 22.03 -12.36 -1.37
N PRO A 208 21.36 -11.71 -2.35
CA PRO A 208 19.99 -12.08 -2.73
C PRO A 208 19.85 -13.49 -3.35
N TYR A 209 20.93 -14.03 -3.94
CA TYR A 209 20.93 -15.32 -4.64
C TYR A 209 21.81 -16.37 -3.96
N ALA A 210 22.29 -16.09 -2.73
CA ALA A 210 23.19 -17.01 -2.00
C ALA A 210 22.56 -18.38 -1.70
N GLY A 211 21.22 -18.46 -1.66
CA GLY A 211 20.48 -19.72 -1.49
C GLY A 211 19.93 -20.32 -2.79
N LEU A 212 20.27 -19.77 -3.96
CA LEU A 212 19.79 -20.26 -5.26
C LEU A 212 20.38 -21.64 -5.56
N SER A 213 19.54 -22.62 -5.90
CA SER A 213 20.02 -23.95 -6.30
C SER A 213 20.51 -23.94 -7.76
N TRP A 214 21.36 -24.91 -8.10
CA TRP A 214 21.82 -25.09 -9.48
C TRP A 214 20.64 -25.34 -10.44
N GLU A 215 19.67 -26.15 -10.02
CA GLU A 215 18.47 -26.46 -10.80
C GLU A 215 17.61 -25.22 -11.06
N GLU A 216 17.47 -24.34 -10.07
CA GLU A 216 16.77 -23.07 -10.24
C GLU A 216 17.50 -22.13 -11.19
N PHE A 217 18.83 -22.08 -11.10
CA PHE A 217 19.65 -21.34 -12.06
C PHE A 217 19.46 -21.88 -13.50
N GLU A 218 19.51 -23.20 -13.69
CA GLU A 218 19.29 -23.81 -15.00
C GLU A 218 17.90 -23.53 -15.55
N GLN A 219 16.86 -23.55 -14.71
CA GLN A 219 15.50 -23.16 -15.11
C GLN A 219 15.44 -21.72 -15.61
N VAL A 220 16.18 -20.80 -14.99
CA VAL A 220 16.25 -19.40 -15.43
C VAL A 220 16.98 -19.30 -16.78
N VAL A 221 18.09 -20.00 -16.94
CA VAL A 221 18.83 -20.04 -18.22
C VAL A 221 17.97 -20.63 -19.34
N ASP A 222 17.26 -21.74 -19.10
CA ASP A 222 16.34 -22.35 -20.07
C ASP A 222 15.15 -21.44 -20.41
N TYR A 223 14.61 -20.73 -19.42
CA TYR A 223 13.61 -19.69 -19.66
C TYR A 223 14.14 -18.60 -20.59
N VAL A 224 15.37 -18.10 -20.40
CA VAL A 224 15.94 -17.10 -21.31
C VAL A 224 16.21 -17.69 -22.70
N ALA A 225 16.61 -18.96 -22.78
CA ALA A 225 16.87 -19.65 -24.03
C ALA A 225 15.59 -19.87 -24.85
N THR A 226 14.47 -20.24 -24.21
CA THR A 226 13.29 -20.78 -24.92
C THR A 226 11.96 -20.14 -24.54
N GLY A 227 11.90 -19.35 -23.47
CA GLY A 227 10.67 -18.89 -22.83
C GLY A 227 10.00 -19.94 -21.94
N GLY A 228 10.63 -21.10 -21.73
CA GLY A 228 10.07 -22.23 -20.99
C GLY A 228 9.29 -23.21 -21.88
N TYR A 229 8.89 -24.36 -21.31
CA TYR A 229 8.27 -25.47 -22.04
C TYR A 229 7.07 -25.04 -22.90
N ALA A 230 6.13 -24.27 -22.32
CA ALA A 230 4.91 -23.83 -23.03
C ALA A 230 5.20 -22.86 -24.19
N LEU A 231 6.35 -22.19 -24.19
CA LEU A 231 6.69 -21.15 -25.16
C LEU A 231 7.80 -21.55 -26.14
N ARG A 232 8.44 -22.70 -25.93
CA ARG A 232 9.58 -23.21 -26.71
C ARG A 232 9.32 -23.31 -28.22
N ALA A 233 8.07 -23.54 -28.62
CA ALA A 233 7.68 -23.65 -30.02
C ALA A 233 7.75 -22.31 -30.78
N TYR A 234 7.80 -21.17 -30.06
CA TYR A 234 7.82 -19.85 -30.69
C TYR A 234 9.23 -19.28 -30.71
N GLU A 235 9.83 -19.19 -31.90
CA GLU A 235 11.20 -18.71 -32.08
C GLU A 235 11.45 -17.33 -31.46
N ARG A 236 10.43 -16.48 -31.32
CA ARG A 236 10.58 -15.16 -30.69
C ARG A 236 11.12 -15.20 -29.24
N PHE A 237 11.08 -16.34 -28.54
CA PHE A 237 11.34 -16.39 -27.09
C PHE A 237 12.66 -17.01 -26.56
N ALA A 238 13.36 -17.98 -27.15
CA ALA A 238 14.32 -17.77 -28.21
C ALA A 238 15.71 -17.15 -27.84
N LYS A 239 15.93 -16.44 -26.72
CA LYS A 239 16.89 -15.29 -26.73
C LYS A 239 18.39 -15.62 -26.74
N ILE A 240 18.79 -16.76 -26.20
CA ILE A 240 20.20 -17.19 -26.11
C ILE A 240 20.38 -18.60 -26.65
N LEU A 241 21.59 -18.90 -27.12
CA LEU A 241 21.97 -20.20 -27.67
C LEU A 241 23.26 -20.69 -27.00
N ARG A 242 23.34 -22.00 -26.75
CA ARG A 242 24.57 -22.63 -26.27
C ARG A 242 25.44 -23.03 -27.45
N GLY A 243 26.67 -22.51 -27.49
CA GLY A 243 27.67 -22.90 -28.49
C GLY A 243 28.21 -24.31 -28.24
N ALA A 244 28.90 -24.86 -29.23
CA ALA A 244 29.58 -26.16 -29.11
C ALA A 244 30.70 -26.14 -28.04
N ASP A 245 31.22 -24.96 -27.72
CA ASP A 245 32.16 -24.69 -26.64
C ASP A 245 31.51 -24.63 -25.25
N GLY A 246 30.20 -24.88 -25.16
CA GLY A 246 29.45 -24.89 -23.91
C GLY A 246 29.02 -23.50 -23.41
N VAL A 247 29.46 -22.43 -24.08
CA VAL A 247 29.21 -21.03 -23.71
C VAL A 247 27.87 -20.55 -24.27
N TRP A 248 27.06 -19.91 -23.43
CA TRP A 248 25.81 -19.28 -23.86
C TRP A 248 26.06 -17.89 -24.44
N ARG A 249 25.44 -17.59 -25.58
CA ARG A 249 25.55 -16.29 -26.26
C ARG A 249 24.19 -15.78 -26.69
N VAL A 250 24.06 -14.47 -26.84
CA VAL A 250 22.88 -13.87 -27.44
C VAL A 250 22.69 -14.42 -28.87
N ARG A 251 21.44 -14.71 -29.24
CA ARG A 251 21.15 -15.31 -30.55
C ARG A 251 21.59 -14.43 -31.72
N ASP A 252 21.28 -13.14 -31.64
CA ASP A 252 21.53 -12.17 -32.71
C ASP A 252 21.57 -10.73 -32.18
N ALA A 253 22.03 -9.81 -33.03
CA ALA A 253 22.17 -8.39 -32.69
C ALA A 253 20.83 -7.69 -32.39
N ARG A 254 19.71 -8.19 -32.92
CA ARG A 254 18.38 -7.62 -32.68
C ARG A 254 17.96 -7.88 -31.25
N VAL A 255 18.17 -9.08 -30.72
CA VAL A 255 17.93 -9.39 -29.30
C VAL A 255 18.76 -8.48 -28.39
N ALA A 256 20.05 -8.27 -28.71
CA ALA A 256 20.91 -7.40 -27.93
C ALA A 256 20.47 -5.93 -27.96
N GLN A 257 20.04 -5.42 -29.11
CA GLN A 257 19.47 -4.07 -29.24
C GLN A 257 18.20 -3.93 -28.39
N GLN A 258 17.33 -4.94 -28.47
CA GLN A 258 16.05 -4.98 -27.79
C GLN A 258 16.22 -5.03 -26.25
N TYR A 259 17.21 -5.79 -25.76
CA TYR A 259 17.63 -5.79 -24.36
C TYR A 259 18.02 -4.39 -23.89
N ARG A 260 18.93 -3.70 -24.61
CA ARG A 260 19.40 -2.35 -24.23
C ARG A 260 18.27 -1.32 -24.14
N MET A 261 17.22 -1.46 -24.95
CA MET A 261 16.08 -0.55 -24.93
C MET A 261 15.12 -0.78 -23.75
N ASN A 262 15.15 -1.97 -23.13
CA ASN A 262 14.15 -2.38 -22.13
C ASN A 262 14.74 -2.80 -20.78
N VAL A 263 16.07 -2.92 -20.66
CA VAL A 263 16.75 -3.25 -19.39
C VAL A 263 16.39 -2.26 -18.28
N GLY A 264 16.16 -2.80 -17.08
CA GLY A 264 15.71 -2.06 -15.91
C GLY A 264 14.68 -2.84 -15.10
N THR A 265 14.66 -2.59 -13.80
CA THR A 265 13.74 -3.23 -12.85
C THR A 265 12.61 -2.31 -12.39
N ILE A 266 12.75 -1.00 -12.59
CA ILE A 266 11.74 -0.01 -12.22
C ILE A 266 10.66 0.04 -13.31
N ILE A 267 9.48 -0.46 -13.00
CA ILE A 267 8.31 -0.35 -13.87
C ILE A 267 7.44 0.80 -13.40
N GLU A 268 7.34 1.84 -14.25
CA GLU A 268 6.35 2.89 -14.06
C GLU A 268 4.94 2.33 -14.27
N ALA A 269 4.06 2.54 -13.30
CA ALA A 269 2.63 2.26 -13.44
C ALA A 269 2.07 3.10 -14.60
N PRO A 270 1.38 2.46 -15.57
CA PRO A 270 0.73 3.21 -16.64
C PRO A 270 -0.33 4.14 -16.05
N ARG A 271 -0.53 5.28 -16.70
CA ARG A 271 -1.47 6.31 -16.27
C ARG A 271 -2.55 6.51 -17.32
N VAL A 272 -3.76 6.79 -16.87
CA VAL A 272 -4.90 7.15 -17.70
C VAL A 272 -5.36 8.56 -17.38
N LYS A 273 -5.78 9.31 -18.41
CA LYS A 273 -6.26 10.68 -18.22
C LYS A 273 -7.67 10.67 -17.64
N VAL A 274 -7.90 11.44 -16.59
CA VAL A 274 -9.23 11.67 -16.02
C VAL A 274 -9.89 12.80 -16.81
N ARG A 275 -11.00 12.49 -17.49
CA ARG A 275 -11.78 13.47 -18.25
C ARG A 275 -13.13 13.70 -17.59
N LEU A 276 -13.40 14.97 -17.27
CA LEU A 276 -14.71 15.39 -16.78
C LEU A 276 -15.65 15.55 -17.96
N ALA A 277 -16.56 14.60 -18.13
CA ALA A 277 -17.61 14.66 -19.12
C ALA A 277 -18.67 15.71 -18.79
N ARG A 278 -19.23 16.34 -19.81
CA ARG A 278 -20.35 17.26 -19.65
C ARG A 278 -21.61 16.43 -19.33
N THR A 279 -22.24 16.72 -18.20
CA THR A 279 -23.40 15.99 -17.63
C THR A 279 -24.46 15.65 -18.68
N LEU A 280 -24.70 14.35 -18.89
CA LEU A 280 -25.98 13.83 -19.36
C LEU A 280 -26.68 13.19 -18.16
N ARG A 281 -27.98 13.47 -17.98
CA ARG A 281 -28.86 12.73 -17.07
C ARG A 281 -29.07 11.32 -17.63
N GLY A 282 -28.02 10.51 -17.66
CA GLY A 282 -28.03 9.13 -18.13
C GLY A 282 -27.92 8.14 -16.98
N ARG A 283 -28.46 6.93 -17.19
CA ARG A 283 -28.22 5.78 -16.30
C ARG A 283 -26.73 5.39 -16.34
N PRO A 284 -26.19 4.80 -15.24
CA PRO A 284 -24.82 4.29 -15.21
C PRO A 284 -24.53 3.39 -16.42
N GLY A 285 -23.35 3.51 -17.03
CA GLY A 285 -22.92 2.69 -18.17
C GLY A 285 -23.40 3.16 -19.55
N THR A 286 -23.99 4.35 -19.66
CA THR A 286 -24.28 4.97 -20.96
C THR A 286 -23.01 5.46 -21.65
N VAL A 287 -22.91 5.32 -22.98
CA VAL A 287 -21.76 5.79 -23.76
C VAL A 287 -21.63 7.30 -23.62
N VAL A 288 -20.66 7.75 -22.83
CA VAL A 288 -20.44 9.16 -22.57
C VAL A 288 -19.62 9.77 -23.73
N PRO A 289 -20.10 10.83 -24.39
CA PRO A 289 -19.33 11.49 -25.45
C PRO A 289 -18.01 12.05 -24.88
N ARG A 290 -16.92 11.96 -25.65
CA ARG A 290 -15.56 12.47 -25.30
C ARG A 290 -15.47 14.00 -25.33
N THR A 291 -16.46 14.67 -24.77
CA THR A 291 -16.55 16.12 -24.69
C THR A 291 -16.36 16.52 -23.23
N GLY A 292 -15.39 17.39 -22.96
CA GLY A 292 -15.09 17.84 -21.60
C GLY A 292 -13.61 18.07 -21.32
N ARG A 293 -13.29 18.66 -20.17
CA ARG A 293 -11.91 19.01 -19.79
C ARG A 293 -11.16 17.82 -19.18
N VAL A 294 -9.87 17.70 -19.47
CA VAL A 294 -8.98 16.77 -18.75
C VAL A 294 -8.63 17.40 -17.41
N LEU A 295 -8.86 16.67 -16.32
CA LEU A 295 -8.57 17.11 -14.96
C LEU A 295 -7.15 16.73 -14.52
N GLY A 296 -6.59 15.65 -15.07
CA GLY A 296 -5.27 15.14 -14.71
C GLY A 296 -5.12 13.67 -15.08
N GLU A 297 -4.25 12.95 -14.38
CA GLU A 297 -3.96 11.52 -14.60
C GLU A 297 -4.03 10.72 -13.30
N VAL A 298 -4.57 9.50 -13.40
CA VAL A 298 -4.55 8.48 -12.33
C VAL A 298 -3.80 7.24 -12.82
N GLU A 299 -3.34 6.39 -11.90
CA GLU A 299 -2.80 5.07 -12.28
C GLU A 299 -3.91 4.24 -12.94
N GLU A 300 -3.57 3.54 -14.03
CA GLU A 300 -4.50 2.67 -14.78
C GLU A 300 -5.12 1.63 -13.84
N ASP A 301 -4.31 1.08 -12.92
CA ASP A 301 -4.75 0.10 -11.94
C ASP A 301 -5.87 0.62 -11.03
N PHE A 302 -5.82 1.90 -10.62
CA PHE A 302 -6.90 2.51 -9.84
C PHE A 302 -8.18 2.58 -10.66
N ALA A 303 -8.08 2.94 -11.94
CA ALA A 303 -9.23 3.01 -12.83
C ALA A 303 -9.86 1.63 -13.08
N GLU A 304 -9.04 0.57 -13.13
CA GLU A 304 -9.50 -0.82 -13.26
C GLU A 304 -10.27 -1.33 -12.03
N THR A 305 -10.03 -0.78 -10.83
CA THR A 305 -10.79 -1.15 -9.62
C THR A 305 -12.20 -0.55 -9.56
N LEU A 306 -12.50 0.44 -10.41
CA LEU A 306 -13.76 1.16 -10.38
C LEU A 306 -14.82 0.47 -11.26
N THR A 307 -16.04 0.41 -10.74
CA THR A 307 -17.24 -0.02 -11.48
C THR A 307 -18.05 1.22 -11.87
N PRO A 308 -18.67 1.29 -13.07
CA PRO A 308 -19.50 2.43 -13.44
C PRO A 308 -20.56 2.76 -12.38
N GLY A 309 -20.56 4.00 -11.90
CA GLY A 309 -21.36 4.45 -10.75
C GLY A 309 -20.56 4.70 -9.48
N ASP A 310 -19.38 4.11 -9.33
CA ASP A 310 -18.49 4.35 -8.19
C ASP A 310 -18.05 5.82 -8.15
N THR A 311 -17.92 6.36 -6.94
CA THR A 311 -17.41 7.72 -6.75
C THR A 311 -15.97 7.71 -6.29
N PHE A 312 -15.18 8.70 -6.70
CA PHE A 312 -13.81 8.87 -6.27
C PHE A 312 -13.42 10.34 -6.15
N LEU A 313 -12.47 10.65 -5.26
CA LEU A 313 -11.98 12.01 -5.04
C LEU A 313 -10.80 12.28 -5.99
N PHE A 314 -10.90 13.31 -6.83
CA PHE A 314 -9.83 13.69 -7.73
C PHE A 314 -9.82 15.20 -7.99
N ALA A 315 -8.63 15.82 -7.91
CA ALA A 315 -8.45 17.27 -8.08
C ALA A 315 -9.39 18.12 -7.18
N GLY A 316 -9.66 17.66 -5.95
CA GLY A 316 -10.53 18.34 -4.99
C GLY A 316 -12.03 18.23 -5.28
N GLU A 317 -12.43 17.53 -6.35
CA GLU A 317 -13.83 17.27 -6.69
C GLU A 317 -14.18 15.79 -6.45
N VAL A 318 -15.40 15.51 -5.99
CA VAL A 318 -15.93 14.13 -5.96
C VAL A 318 -16.52 13.81 -7.33
N LEU A 319 -15.90 12.85 -8.00
CA LEU A 319 -16.25 12.42 -9.33
C LEU A 319 -16.97 11.08 -9.28
N ARG A 320 -17.86 10.81 -10.24
CA ARG A 320 -18.49 9.52 -10.46
C ARG A 320 -17.90 8.90 -11.73
N PHE A 321 -17.37 7.69 -11.62
CA PHE A 321 -16.81 6.94 -12.75
C PHE A 321 -17.94 6.46 -13.66
N GLU A 322 -17.83 6.72 -14.96
CA GLU A 322 -18.81 6.30 -15.96
C GLU A 322 -18.29 5.17 -16.86
N GLY A 323 -16.96 5.04 -16.99
CA GLY A 323 -16.31 4.00 -17.79
C GLY A 323 -14.94 4.41 -18.32
N LEU A 324 -14.26 3.45 -18.95
CA LEU A 324 -12.99 3.65 -19.66
C LEU A 324 -13.22 3.75 -21.17
N ALA A 325 -12.62 4.75 -21.82
CA ALA A 325 -12.68 4.95 -23.27
C ALA A 325 -11.30 5.32 -23.84
N GLU A 326 -10.72 4.42 -24.66
CA GLU A 326 -9.44 4.63 -25.39
C GLU A 326 -8.38 5.41 -24.58
N ASP A 327 -8.01 4.86 -23.42
CA ASP A 327 -7.00 5.36 -22.46
C ASP A 327 -7.41 6.57 -21.60
N GLU A 328 -8.71 6.88 -21.54
CA GLU A 328 -9.26 7.92 -20.66
C GLU A 328 -10.31 7.35 -19.70
N LEU A 329 -10.21 7.77 -18.43
CA LEU A 329 -11.21 7.56 -17.41
C LEU A 329 -12.27 8.66 -17.57
N MET A 330 -13.48 8.27 -17.94
CA MET A 330 -14.62 9.18 -18.08
C MET A 330 -15.32 9.34 -16.74
N ALA A 331 -15.48 10.59 -16.29
CA ALA A 331 -16.13 10.88 -15.02
C ALA A 331 -17.12 12.05 -15.10
N THR A 332 -18.15 12.03 -14.27
CA THR A 332 -19.07 13.16 -14.02
C THR A 332 -18.92 13.65 -12.59
N ARG A 333 -19.56 14.76 -12.21
CA ARG A 333 -19.58 15.20 -10.80
C ARG A 333 -20.59 14.37 -10.02
N ALA A 334 -20.19 13.87 -8.86
CA ALA A 334 -21.09 13.17 -7.96
C ALA A 334 -22.02 14.15 -7.20
N GLY A 335 -23.17 13.64 -6.75
CA GLY A 335 -24.05 14.37 -5.83
C GLY A 335 -23.49 14.42 -4.39
N PRO A 336 -24.05 15.25 -3.50
CA PRO A 336 -23.66 15.29 -2.10
C PRO A 336 -23.95 13.95 -1.40
N GLY A 337 -23.12 13.57 -0.42
CA GLY A 337 -23.37 12.41 0.45
C GLY A 337 -22.87 11.06 -0.08
N THR A 338 -22.04 11.03 -1.12
CA THR A 338 -21.37 9.81 -1.56
C THR A 338 -20.10 9.53 -0.75
N ASP A 339 -19.67 8.27 -0.68
CA ASP A 339 -18.43 7.82 -0.03
C ASP A 339 -17.37 7.54 -1.10
N PRO A 340 -16.52 8.52 -1.47
CA PRO A 340 -15.64 8.39 -2.62
C PRO A 340 -14.38 7.57 -2.31
N ALA A 341 -14.06 6.65 -3.22
CA ALA A 341 -12.75 6.01 -3.28
C ALA A 341 -11.64 7.07 -3.46
N ILE A 342 -10.51 6.85 -2.81
CA ILE A 342 -9.35 7.72 -2.96
C ILE A 342 -8.38 7.01 -3.91
N PRO A 343 -7.96 7.64 -5.02
CA PRO A 343 -6.94 7.08 -5.91
C PRO A 343 -5.74 6.60 -5.13
N SER A 344 -5.51 5.28 -5.14
CA SER A 344 -4.35 4.67 -4.52
C SER A 344 -3.19 4.73 -5.50
N TYR A 345 -2.09 5.35 -5.07
CA TYR A 345 -0.83 5.32 -5.81
C TYR A 345 0.06 4.29 -5.12
N ALA A 346 0.50 3.26 -5.86
CA ALA A 346 1.19 2.08 -5.32
C ALA A 346 2.44 2.42 -4.47
N GLY A 347 3.05 3.59 -4.66
CA GLY A 347 4.27 4.00 -3.95
C GLY A 347 4.09 4.86 -2.70
N SER A 348 2.89 4.97 -2.11
CA SER A 348 2.63 6.00 -1.07
C SER A 348 2.10 5.53 0.28
N LYS A 349 1.90 4.22 0.50
CA LYS A 349 1.43 3.71 1.80
C LYS A 349 2.43 2.73 2.37
N PHE A 350 3.30 3.22 3.25
CA PHE A 350 4.19 2.35 4.01
C PHE A 350 3.41 1.76 5.19
N PRO A 351 3.41 0.44 5.37
CA PRO A 351 2.77 -0.16 6.53
C PRO A 351 3.55 0.20 7.79
N LEU A 352 2.86 0.16 8.94
CA LEU A 352 3.48 0.20 10.25
C LEU A 352 4.61 -0.86 10.35
N SER A 353 5.83 -0.49 10.77
CA SER A 353 6.90 -1.47 10.96
C SER A 353 6.52 -2.51 12.02
N THR A 354 6.99 -3.76 11.89
CA THR A 354 6.65 -4.84 12.85
C THR A 354 7.12 -4.49 14.27
N PHE A 355 8.23 -3.77 14.37
CA PHE A 355 8.76 -3.27 15.63
C PHE A 355 7.85 -2.19 16.24
N LEU A 356 7.41 -1.21 15.44
CA LEU A 356 6.54 -0.15 15.92
C LEU A 356 5.14 -0.70 16.30
N ALA A 357 4.63 -1.66 15.53
CA ALA A 357 3.42 -2.43 15.82
C ALA A 357 3.49 -3.12 17.20
N ALA A 358 4.61 -3.78 17.50
CA ALA A 358 4.81 -4.43 18.80
C ALA A 358 4.80 -3.42 19.96
N ARG A 359 5.42 -2.25 19.79
CA ARG A 359 5.42 -1.19 20.81
C ARG A 359 4.04 -0.59 21.03
N VAL A 360 3.27 -0.35 19.97
CA VAL A 360 1.88 0.11 20.10
C VAL A 360 1.04 -0.91 20.89
N ARG A 361 1.22 -2.21 20.65
CA ARG A 361 0.56 -3.25 21.46
C ARG A 361 0.98 -3.21 22.92
N ALA A 362 2.26 -3.02 23.21
CA ALA A 362 2.76 -2.89 24.59
C ALA A 362 2.16 -1.67 25.32
N LEU A 363 2.12 -0.50 24.66
CA LEU A 363 1.49 0.71 25.22
C LEU A 363 0.01 0.50 25.52
N ILE A 364 -0.73 -0.20 24.66
CA ILE A 364 -2.15 -0.49 24.86
C ILE A 364 -2.36 -1.51 25.98
N ALA A 365 -1.48 -2.51 26.07
CA ALA A 365 -1.58 -3.60 27.03
C ALA A 365 -1.26 -3.19 28.47
N ASP A 366 -0.43 -2.14 28.67
CA ASP A 366 0.01 -1.69 29.98
C ASP A 366 -0.65 -0.37 30.43
N PRO A 367 -1.61 -0.41 31.39
CA PRO A 367 -2.21 0.80 31.94
C PRO A 367 -1.25 1.77 32.64
N PHE A 368 -0.08 1.30 33.11
CA PHE A 368 0.92 2.19 33.74
C PHE A 368 1.59 3.11 32.72
N GLU A 369 1.56 2.74 31.44
CA GLU A 369 2.06 3.58 30.36
C GLU A 369 1.08 4.69 29.99
N TRP A 370 -0.19 4.64 30.38
CA TRP A 370 -1.18 5.59 29.86
C TRP A 370 -1.04 7.01 30.41
N ASP A 371 -0.33 7.18 31.54
CA ASP A 371 -0.05 8.50 32.11
C ASP A 371 0.96 9.30 31.25
N ARG A 372 1.74 8.63 30.38
CA ARG A 372 2.65 9.30 29.42
C ARG A 372 2.00 9.61 28.08
N LEU A 373 0.77 9.13 27.86
CA LEU A 373 0.02 9.37 26.63
C LEU A 373 -0.77 10.68 26.74
N PRO A 374 -1.06 11.37 25.62
CA PRO A 374 -1.97 12.51 25.64
C PRO A 374 -3.32 12.14 26.25
N GLU A 375 -3.89 13.02 27.07
CA GLU A 375 -5.10 12.75 27.85
C GLU A 375 -6.26 12.18 27.00
N GLN A 376 -6.43 12.70 25.78
CA GLN A 376 -7.46 12.24 24.86
C GLN A 376 -7.33 10.77 24.44
N VAL A 377 -6.13 10.21 24.44
CA VAL A 377 -5.85 8.79 24.16
C VAL A 377 -6.10 7.97 25.42
N SER A 378 -5.54 8.36 26.56
CA SER A 378 -5.70 7.65 27.84
C SER A 378 -7.18 7.55 28.23
N ARG A 379 -7.93 8.65 28.06
CA ARG A 379 -9.39 8.67 28.25
C ARG A 379 -10.10 7.71 27.30
N TYR A 380 -9.63 7.58 26.06
CA TYR A 380 -10.21 6.67 25.06
C TYR A 380 -9.95 5.19 25.41
N LEU A 381 -8.74 4.85 25.84
CA LEU A 381 -8.39 3.50 26.31
C LEU A 381 -9.21 3.12 27.56
N LEU A 382 -9.41 4.07 28.48
CA LEU A 382 -10.30 3.87 29.64
C LEU A 382 -11.75 3.63 29.23
N GLN A 383 -12.26 4.33 28.21
CA GLN A 383 -13.60 4.08 27.67
C GLN A 383 -13.71 2.68 27.06
N GLN A 384 -12.70 2.23 26.31
CA GLN A 384 -12.66 0.87 25.77
C GLN A 384 -12.70 -0.15 26.90
N ARG A 385 -11.87 0.01 27.94
CA ARG A 385 -11.82 -0.91 29.09
C ARG A 385 -13.13 -0.99 29.89
N ARG A 386 -13.93 0.08 29.90
CA ARG A 386 -15.27 0.07 30.52
C ARG A 386 -16.29 -0.68 29.69
N ARG A 387 -16.14 -0.66 28.36
CA ARG A 387 -17.13 -1.19 27.42
C ARG A 387 -16.86 -2.62 26.99
N SER A 388 -15.59 -2.99 26.92
CA SER A 388 -15.08 -4.27 26.47
C SER A 388 -13.74 -4.52 27.20
N VAL A 389 -12.70 -4.96 26.50
CA VAL A 389 -11.35 -5.16 27.04
C VAL A 389 -10.32 -4.51 26.12
N LEU A 390 -9.10 -4.38 26.62
CA LEU A 390 -7.92 -4.10 25.80
C LEU A 390 -7.11 -5.40 25.69
N PRO A 391 -6.63 -5.77 24.49
CA PRO A 391 -5.82 -6.98 24.33
C PRO A 391 -4.47 -6.82 25.02
N GLY A 392 -3.91 -7.92 25.53
CA GLY A 392 -2.50 -7.99 25.87
C GLY A 392 -1.62 -8.00 24.62
N GLU A 393 -0.30 -7.93 24.81
CA GLU A 393 0.67 -7.83 23.70
C GLU A 393 0.60 -8.97 22.68
N ARG A 394 0.17 -10.16 23.14
CA ARG A 394 0.09 -11.39 22.34
C ARG A 394 -1.33 -11.78 21.95
N ASP A 395 -2.32 -11.08 22.49
CA ASP A 395 -3.71 -11.46 22.33
C ASP A 395 -4.31 -10.87 21.05
N LEU A 396 -5.32 -11.53 20.50
CA LEU A 396 -6.21 -10.92 19.51
C LEU A 396 -7.55 -10.62 20.16
N LEU A 397 -7.90 -9.34 20.27
CA LEU A 397 -9.26 -8.96 20.63
C LEU A 397 -10.16 -9.09 19.39
N VAL A 398 -11.19 -9.92 19.50
CA VAL A 398 -12.29 -10.04 18.53
C VAL A 398 -13.58 -9.59 19.20
N GLU A 399 -14.24 -8.59 18.61
CA GLU A 399 -15.52 -8.07 19.09
C GLU A 399 -16.61 -8.31 18.05
N THR A 400 -17.80 -8.72 18.50
CA THR A 400 -18.95 -8.92 17.62
C THR A 400 -20.15 -8.15 18.11
N PHE A 401 -20.86 -7.45 17.22
CA PHE A 401 -22.05 -6.68 17.58
C PHE A 401 -23.00 -6.44 16.40
N PRO A 402 -24.32 -6.31 16.66
CA PRO A 402 -25.28 -5.90 15.64
C PRO A 402 -25.23 -4.38 15.43
N ARG A 403 -25.43 -3.94 14.18
CA ARG A 403 -25.63 -2.53 13.84
C ARG A 403 -26.32 -2.39 12.48
N ALA A 404 -27.43 -1.65 12.45
CA ALA A 404 -28.16 -1.32 11.22
C ALA A 404 -28.48 -2.57 10.35
N ASN A 405 -29.15 -3.55 10.96
CA ASN A 405 -29.54 -4.84 10.35
C ASN A 405 -28.37 -5.67 9.78
N ARG A 406 -27.17 -5.50 10.33
CA ARG A 406 -25.99 -6.29 10.00
C ARG A 406 -25.27 -6.70 11.26
N HIS A 407 -24.45 -7.73 11.16
CA HIS A 407 -23.58 -8.18 12.24
C HIS A 407 -22.15 -7.86 11.88
N TYR A 408 -21.39 -7.32 12.83
CA TYR A 408 -19.99 -6.94 12.64
C TYR A 408 -19.11 -7.87 13.45
N LEU A 409 -17.98 -8.26 12.87
CA LEU A 409 -16.81 -8.81 13.55
C LEU A 409 -15.69 -7.81 13.38
N THR A 410 -15.15 -7.28 14.48
CA THR A 410 -13.94 -6.45 14.46
C THR A 410 -12.81 -7.14 15.18
N ALA A 411 -11.61 -7.14 14.59
CA ALA A 411 -10.40 -7.69 15.20
C ALA A 411 -9.28 -6.65 15.24
N PHE A 412 -8.44 -6.66 16.28
CA PHE A 412 -7.39 -5.65 16.50
C PHE A 412 -6.00 -6.29 16.61
N PRO A 413 -5.34 -6.62 15.48
CA PRO A 413 -4.03 -7.29 15.48
C PRO A 413 -2.84 -6.32 15.54
N PHE A 414 -3.03 -5.07 15.09
CA PHE A 414 -2.02 -4.00 15.00
C PHE A 414 -0.86 -4.25 14.04
N GLU A 415 -1.03 -5.05 12.98
CA GLU A 415 0.03 -5.42 12.03
C GLU A 415 0.17 -4.49 10.83
N GLY A 416 -0.59 -3.39 10.80
CA GLY A 416 -0.61 -2.48 9.67
C GLY A 416 -1.60 -2.90 8.59
N ARG A 417 -1.98 -1.90 7.78
CA ARG A 417 -3.10 -2.00 6.84
C ARG A 417 -2.97 -3.15 5.82
N LEU A 418 -1.79 -3.37 5.25
CA LEU A 418 -1.60 -4.40 4.22
C LEU A 418 -1.88 -5.80 4.76
N ALA A 419 -1.34 -6.15 5.94
CA ALA A 419 -1.61 -7.42 6.59
C ALA A 419 -3.10 -7.58 6.93
N HIS A 420 -3.75 -6.51 7.40
CA HIS A 420 -5.18 -6.52 7.71
C HIS A 420 -6.06 -6.62 6.46
N GLN A 421 -5.66 -6.02 5.34
CA GLN A 421 -6.36 -6.18 4.06
C GLN A 421 -6.30 -7.63 3.60
N THR A 422 -5.10 -8.24 3.59
CA THR A 422 -4.92 -9.66 3.29
C THR A 422 -5.78 -10.53 4.21
N LEU A 423 -5.76 -10.26 5.52
CA LEU A 423 -6.59 -10.97 6.48
C LEU A 423 -8.09 -10.83 6.17
N GLY A 424 -8.57 -9.65 5.81
CA GLY A 424 -9.98 -9.42 5.46
C GLY A 424 -10.45 -10.25 4.28
N MET A 425 -9.61 -10.35 3.27
CA MET A 425 -9.89 -11.09 2.05
C MET A 425 -9.97 -12.60 2.33
N LEU A 426 -9.14 -13.11 3.24
CA LEU A 426 -9.17 -14.52 3.66
C LEU A 426 -10.33 -14.80 4.62
N LEU A 427 -10.59 -13.90 5.57
CA LEU A 427 -11.68 -14.02 6.53
C LEU A 427 -13.03 -14.06 5.83
N THR A 428 -13.28 -13.20 4.83
CA THR A 428 -14.55 -13.21 4.10
C THR A 428 -14.77 -14.55 3.38
N ARG A 429 -13.74 -15.17 2.81
CA ARG A 429 -13.87 -16.52 2.23
C ARG A 429 -14.24 -17.58 3.26
N ARG A 430 -13.58 -17.57 4.42
CA ARG A 430 -13.90 -18.51 5.51
C ARG A 430 -15.32 -18.29 6.05
N LEU A 431 -15.73 -17.04 6.20
CA LEU A 431 -17.08 -16.68 6.63
C LEU A 431 -18.14 -17.09 5.60
N GLU A 432 -17.85 -16.97 4.30
CA GLU A 432 -18.73 -17.46 3.22
C GLU A 432 -18.90 -18.98 3.33
N ARG A 433 -17.80 -19.75 3.44
CA ARG A 433 -17.85 -21.21 3.63
C ARG A 433 -18.55 -21.63 4.92
N ALA A 434 -18.48 -20.80 5.95
CA ALA A 434 -19.20 -21.00 7.21
C ALA A 434 -20.70 -20.64 7.12
N GLY A 435 -21.18 -20.13 5.98
CA GLY A 435 -22.56 -19.73 5.75
C GLY A 435 -22.93 -18.39 6.39
N LEU A 436 -21.94 -17.56 6.75
CA LEU A 436 -22.17 -16.28 7.43
C LEU A 436 -22.37 -15.10 6.47
N ARG A 437 -22.19 -15.28 5.16
CA ARG A 437 -22.53 -14.30 4.12
C ARG A 437 -21.94 -12.91 4.36
N PRO A 438 -20.61 -12.77 4.37
CA PRO A 438 -19.96 -11.46 4.43
C PRO A 438 -20.32 -10.59 3.23
N LEU A 439 -20.56 -9.31 3.51
CA LEU A 439 -20.90 -8.30 2.50
C LEU A 439 -19.71 -7.40 2.15
N GLY A 440 -18.70 -7.38 3.02
CA GLY A 440 -17.55 -6.51 2.86
C GLY A 440 -16.69 -6.42 4.11
N PHE A 441 -15.55 -5.75 3.95
CA PHE A 441 -14.64 -5.46 5.06
C PHE A 441 -13.99 -4.08 4.92
N ALA A 442 -13.45 -3.58 6.03
CA ALA A 442 -12.62 -2.38 6.10
C ALA A 442 -11.40 -2.68 6.98
N ALA A 443 -10.25 -2.13 6.62
CA ALA A 443 -8.98 -2.35 7.31
C ALA A 443 -8.17 -1.06 7.39
N ASN A 444 -7.62 -0.79 8.57
CA ASN A 444 -6.66 0.29 8.83
C ASN A 444 -5.39 -0.29 9.46
N ASP A 445 -4.49 0.55 9.98
CA ASP A 445 -3.22 0.06 10.57
C ASP A 445 -3.38 -0.73 11.88
N TYR A 446 -4.53 -0.62 12.55
CA TYR A 446 -4.74 -1.15 13.91
C TYR A 446 -5.67 -2.36 13.93
N GLY A 447 -6.66 -2.38 13.04
CA GLY A 447 -7.67 -3.42 13.05
C GLY A 447 -8.39 -3.60 11.73
N ILE A 448 -9.29 -4.57 11.75
CA ILE A 448 -10.15 -4.97 10.66
C ILE A 448 -11.60 -5.08 11.13
N ALA A 449 -12.55 -4.73 10.26
CA ALA A 449 -13.97 -4.95 10.45
C ALA A 449 -14.53 -5.71 9.25
N VAL A 450 -15.22 -6.82 9.51
CA VAL A 450 -16.01 -7.57 8.52
C VAL A 450 -17.48 -7.48 8.93
N TRP A 451 -18.39 -7.30 7.97
CA TRP A 451 -19.83 -7.32 8.26
C TRP A 451 -20.57 -8.35 7.41
N THR A 452 -21.53 -9.00 8.06
CA THR A 452 -22.26 -10.18 7.59
C THR A 452 -23.77 -9.96 7.70
N THR A 453 -24.56 -10.71 6.95
CA THR A 453 -26.03 -10.76 7.16
C THR A 453 -26.41 -11.68 8.33
N ARG A 454 -25.58 -12.69 8.64
CA ARG A 454 -25.80 -13.64 9.74
C ARG A 454 -24.99 -13.27 10.99
N ASP A 455 -25.50 -13.65 12.16
CA ASP A 455 -24.87 -13.33 13.44
C ASP A 455 -23.63 -14.19 13.72
N VAL A 456 -22.45 -13.55 13.68
CA VAL A 456 -21.18 -14.20 13.99
C VAL A 456 -21.06 -14.54 15.47
N SER A 457 -21.69 -13.77 16.36
CA SER A 457 -21.66 -13.99 17.80
C SER A 457 -22.45 -15.25 18.20
N GLU A 458 -23.57 -15.51 17.54
CA GLU A 458 -24.33 -16.75 17.71
C GLU A 458 -23.52 -17.95 17.25
N ARG A 459 -22.86 -17.86 16.09
CA ARG A 459 -21.99 -18.94 15.60
C ARG A 459 -20.83 -19.23 16.56
N ALA A 460 -20.16 -18.20 17.06
CA ALA A 460 -19.08 -18.34 18.03
C ALA A 460 -19.55 -18.91 19.38
N ALA A 461 -20.80 -18.65 19.79
CA ALA A 461 -21.38 -19.23 20.99
C ALA A 461 -21.74 -20.72 20.82
N LEU A 462 -22.18 -21.14 19.63
CA LEU A 462 -22.53 -22.53 19.33
C LEU A 462 -21.30 -23.42 19.13
N ASP A 463 -20.22 -22.87 18.59
CA ASP A 463 -18.97 -23.56 18.30
C ASP A 463 -17.80 -22.79 18.91
N PRO A 464 -17.37 -23.13 20.14
CA PRO A 464 -16.28 -22.43 20.82
C PRO A 464 -14.94 -22.45 20.06
N GLY A 465 -14.72 -23.44 19.18
CA GLY A 465 -13.52 -23.53 18.34
C GLY A 465 -13.62 -22.71 17.05
N PHE A 466 -14.78 -22.11 16.76
CA PHE A 466 -15.05 -21.41 15.52
C PHE A 466 -14.07 -20.25 15.28
N LEU A 467 -13.81 -19.43 16.29
CA LEU A 467 -12.91 -18.28 16.14
C LEU A 467 -11.45 -18.71 15.99
N ASP A 468 -11.00 -19.73 16.71
CA ASP A 468 -9.66 -20.30 16.52
C ASP A 468 -9.51 -20.87 15.11
N ALA A 469 -10.51 -21.58 14.60
CA ALA A 469 -10.54 -22.06 13.21
C ALA A 469 -10.61 -20.91 12.20
N LEU A 470 -11.38 -19.86 12.48
CA LEU A 470 -11.53 -18.70 11.59
C LEU A 470 -10.20 -17.97 11.39
N PHE A 471 -9.37 -17.89 12.44
CA PHE A 471 -8.05 -17.25 12.43
C PHE A 471 -6.89 -18.26 12.39
N ALA A 472 -7.13 -19.52 12.02
CA ALA A 472 -6.05 -20.50 11.94
C ALA A 472 -5.06 -20.17 10.81
N GLN A 473 -3.77 -20.44 11.05
CA GLN A 473 -2.67 -20.11 10.13
C GLN A 473 -2.75 -20.83 8.77
N ASP A 474 -3.50 -21.93 8.70
CA ASP A 474 -3.73 -22.70 7.47
C ASP A 474 -4.40 -21.89 6.34
N MET A 475 -4.98 -20.72 6.65
CA MET A 475 -5.50 -19.79 5.61
C MET A 475 -4.42 -19.27 4.67
N LEU A 476 -3.15 -19.33 5.07
CA LEU A 476 -2.03 -18.90 4.23
C LEU A 476 -1.63 -19.97 3.20
N GLY A 477 -2.19 -21.17 3.30
CA GLY A 477 -2.08 -22.20 2.27
C GLY A 477 -3.19 -22.05 1.23
N ASP A 478 -4.12 -22.99 1.23
CA ASP A 478 -5.11 -23.16 0.16
C ASP A 478 -6.03 -21.94 -0.03
N ASP A 479 -6.41 -21.24 1.04
CA ASP A 479 -7.30 -20.08 0.95
C ASP A 479 -6.64 -18.91 0.22
N LEU A 480 -5.36 -18.68 0.50
CA LEU A 480 -4.55 -17.66 -0.15
C LEU A 480 -4.28 -18.01 -1.61
N GLU A 481 -3.89 -19.25 -1.90
CA GLU A 481 -3.65 -19.70 -3.29
C GLU A 481 -4.91 -19.60 -4.14
N ALA A 482 -6.04 -20.10 -3.63
CA ALA A 482 -7.32 -19.98 -4.32
C ALA A 482 -7.75 -18.52 -4.52
N TRP A 483 -7.31 -17.60 -3.65
CA TRP A 483 -7.64 -16.18 -3.78
C TRP A 483 -6.75 -15.50 -4.81
N LEU A 484 -5.44 -15.77 -4.75
CA LEU A 484 -4.47 -15.26 -5.71
C LEU A 484 -4.85 -15.64 -7.15
N ASP A 485 -5.32 -16.88 -7.37
CA ASP A 485 -5.71 -17.40 -8.67
C ASP A 485 -6.88 -16.64 -9.32
N GLU A 486 -7.81 -16.12 -8.53
CA GLU A 486 -8.98 -15.37 -9.00
C GLU A 486 -8.74 -13.86 -9.03
N SER A 487 -7.63 -13.39 -8.45
CA SER A 487 -7.35 -11.97 -8.29
C SER A 487 -6.81 -11.30 -9.57
N ALA A 488 -7.30 -10.11 -9.89
CA ALA A 488 -6.68 -9.24 -10.89
C ALA A 488 -5.23 -8.85 -10.52
N MET A 489 -4.91 -8.90 -9.21
CA MET A 489 -3.59 -8.65 -8.65
C MET A 489 -2.52 -9.58 -9.23
N MET A 490 -2.83 -10.87 -9.41
CA MET A 490 -1.84 -11.81 -9.94
C MET A 490 -1.49 -11.52 -11.41
N LYS A 491 -2.50 -11.19 -12.24
CA LYS A 491 -2.27 -10.76 -13.63
C LYS A 491 -1.42 -9.49 -13.70
N ARG A 492 -1.67 -8.53 -12.80
CA ARG A 492 -0.88 -7.30 -12.65
C ARG A 492 0.58 -7.60 -12.29
N THR A 493 0.80 -8.42 -11.28
CA THR A 493 2.16 -8.75 -10.81
C THR A 493 2.92 -9.55 -11.86
N PHE A 494 2.26 -10.51 -12.50
CA PHE A 494 2.80 -11.25 -13.62
C PHE A 494 3.22 -10.34 -14.79
N ARG A 495 2.46 -9.27 -15.08
CA ARG A 495 2.83 -8.27 -16.08
C ARG A 495 4.14 -7.58 -15.76
N GLN A 496 4.39 -7.26 -14.49
CA GLN A 496 5.63 -6.65 -14.06
C GLN A 496 6.80 -7.61 -14.28
N CYS A 497 6.68 -8.85 -13.78
CA CYS A 497 7.69 -9.88 -13.98
C CYS A 497 7.94 -10.19 -15.47
N ALA A 498 6.89 -10.25 -16.29
CA ALA A 498 7.00 -10.49 -17.72
C ALA A 498 7.74 -9.36 -18.45
N VAL A 499 7.60 -8.12 -18.01
CA VAL A 499 8.37 -6.98 -18.57
C VAL A 499 9.81 -7.03 -18.11
N ILE A 500 10.07 -7.26 -16.81
CA ILE A 500 11.44 -7.34 -16.25
C ILE A 500 12.21 -8.50 -16.89
N ALA A 501 11.64 -9.69 -16.92
CA ALA A 501 12.25 -10.87 -17.54
C ALA A 501 12.31 -10.80 -19.08
N GLY A 502 11.83 -9.70 -19.67
CA GLY A 502 11.82 -9.43 -21.10
C GLY A 502 10.91 -10.36 -21.91
N LEU A 503 9.94 -11.04 -21.30
CA LEU A 503 8.94 -11.83 -22.03
C LEU A 503 8.10 -10.91 -22.93
N ILE A 504 7.76 -9.73 -22.40
CA ILE A 504 7.07 -8.68 -23.11
C ILE A 504 7.96 -7.44 -23.17
N GLU A 505 8.25 -7.00 -24.39
CA GLU A 505 9.02 -5.79 -24.63
C GLU A 505 8.10 -4.59 -24.80
N ARG A 506 8.46 -3.46 -24.18
CA ARG A 506 7.68 -2.21 -24.24
C ARG A 506 8.15 -1.29 -25.36
N ARG A 507 9.46 -1.23 -25.61
CA ARG A 507 10.09 -0.30 -26.56
C ARG A 507 10.69 -1.07 -27.72
N TYR A 508 10.33 -0.68 -28.94
CA TYR A 508 10.91 -1.16 -30.19
C TYR A 508 11.57 0.03 -30.92
N PRO A 509 12.49 -0.20 -31.87
CA PRO A 509 13.04 0.88 -32.68
C PRO A 509 11.92 1.71 -33.33
N GLY A 510 11.81 3.00 -32.97
CA GLY A 510 10.80 3.92 -33.48
C GLY A 510 9.37 3.72 -32.97
N GLN A 511 9.10 2.74 -32.09
CA GLN A 511 7.75 2.44 -31.61
C GLN A 511 7.74 2.09 -30.11
N LYS A 512 6.67 2.44 -29.41
CA LYS A 512 6.47 2.04 -28.00
C LYS A 512 5.06 1.46 -27.87
N LYS A 513 4.95 0.25 -27.32
CA LYS A 513 3.64 -0.35 -27.02
C LYS A 513 2.91 0.50 -25.97
N THR A 514 1.61 0.70 -26.17
CA THR A 514 0.75 1.37 -25.19
C THR A 514 0.53 0.46 -23.97
N GLY A 515 0.07 1.03 -22.84
CA GLY A 515 -0.24 0.26 -21.63
C GLY A 515 -1.20 -0.89 -21.92
N ARG A 516 -2.34 -0.56 -22.56
CA ARG A 516 -3.34 -1.52 -23.02
C ARG A 516 -2.81 -2.65 -23.90
N GLN A 517 -1.89 -2.37 -24.84
CA GLN A 517 -1.29 -3.41 -25.68
C GLN A 517 -0.43 -4.39 -24.87
N VAL A 518 0.28 -3.88 -23.87
CA VAL A 518 1.05 -4.69 -22.92
C VAL A 518 0.10 -5.54 -22.07
N THR A 519 -0.98 -4.94 -21.55
CA THR A 519 -2.04 -5.61 -20.78
C THR A 519 -2.60 -6.84 -21.51
N VAL A 520 -3.19 -6.63 -22.69
CA VAL A 520 -3.84 -7.69 -23.47
C VAL A 520 -2.88 -8.83 -23.79
N SER A 521 -1.64 -8.52 -24.16
CA SER A 521 -0.63 -9.53 -24.49
C SER A 521 -0.25 -10.36 -23.27
N THR A 522 -0.15 -9.73 -22.10
CA THR A 522 0.34 -10.36 -20.88
C THR A 522 -0.75 -11.23 -20.25
N ASP A 523 -1.99 -10.76 -20.22
CA ASP A 523 -3.11 -11.51 -19.64
C ASP A 523 -3.35 -12.82 -20.41
N LEU A 524 -3.25 -12.80 -21.74
CA LEU A 524 -3.34 -14.00 -22.57
C LEU A 524 -2.23 -15.01 -22.24
N ILE A 525 -0.99 -14.53 -22.12
CA ILE A 525 0.14 -15.40 -21.77
C ILE A 525 -0.04 -15.97 -20.37
N TYR A 526 -0.46 -15.14 -19.40
CA TYR A 526 -0.75 -15.58 -18.05
C TYR A 526 -1.78 -16.72 -18.03
N ASP A 527 -2.90 -16.54 -18.73
CA ASP A 527 -3.98 -17.55 -18.77
C ASP A 527 -3.50 -18.86 -19.43
N VAL A 528 -2.67 -18.77 -20.49
CA VAL A 528 -2.05 -19.95 -21.14
C VAL A 528 -1.07 -20.65 -20.19
N LEU A 529 -0.15 -19.93 -19.56
CA LEU A 529 0.83 -20.51 -18.64
C LEU A 529 0.14 -21.14 -17.43
N ARG A 530 -0.84 -20.45 -16.83
CA ARG A 530 -1.60 -20.99 -15.70
C ARG A 530 -2.27 -22.32 -16.04
N LYS A 531 -2.81 -22.45 -17.25
CA LYS A 531 -3.50 -23.66 -17.70
C LYS A 531 -2.55 -24.80 -18.10
N HIS A 532 -1.39 -24.48 -18.68
CA HIS A 532 -0.53 -25.47 -19.35
C HIS A 532 0.82 -25.70 -18.66
N GLN A 533 1.28 -24.78 -17.82
CA GLN A 533 2.55 -24.84 -17.07
C GLN A 533 2.44 -24.01 -15.76
N PRO A 534 1.64 -24.45 -14.76
CA PRO A 534 1.38 -23.69 -13.52
C PRO A 534 2.63 -23.47 -12.65
N ASP A 535 3.67 -24.27 -12.86
CA ASP A 535 5.00 -24.21 -12.26
C ASP A 535 5.98 -23.28 -13.00
N HIS A 536 5.52 -22.58 -14.06
CA HIS A 536 6.36 -21.69 -14.86
C HIS A 536 7.06 -20.62 -14.01
N LEU A 537 8.34 -20.37 -14.32
CA LEU A 537 9.23 -19.44 -13.61
C LEU A 537 8.58 -18.09 -13.29
N LEU A 538 7.95 -17.46 -14.28
CA LEU A 538 7.32 -16.15 -14.11
C LEU A 538 6.03 -16.17 -13.28
N LEU A 539 5.32 -17.29 -13.21
CA LEU A 539 4.19 -17.43 -12.28
C LEU A 539 4.71 -17.53 -10.85
N ARG A 540 5.80 -18.27 -10.62
CA ARG A 540 6.51 -18.31 -9.33
C ARG A 540 7.01 -16.92 -8.91
N ALA A 541 7.66 -16.20 -9.83
CA ALA A 541 8.13 -14.83 -9.58
C ALA A 541 6.97 -13.89 -9.23
N ALA A 542 5.86 -13.95 -10.00
CA ALA A 542 4.68 -13.14 -9.72
C ALA A 542 4.05 -13.44 -8.36
N ARG A 543 4.01 -14.71 -7.93
CA ARG A 543 3.55 -15.09 -6.58
C ARG A 543 4.44 -14.51 -5.49
N GLN A 544 5.76 -14.63 -5.64
CA GLN A 544 6.74 -14.10 -4.68
C GLN A 544 6.64 -12.57 -4.55
N ASP A 545 6.50 -11.86 -5.67
CA ASP A 545 6.38 -10.40 -5.69
C ASP A 545 5.03 -9.94 -5.12
N ALA A 546 3.93 -10.64 -5.44
CA ALA A 546 2.61 -10.33 -4.87
C ALA A 546 2.60 -10.51 -3.35
N ALA A 547 3.22 -11.59 -2.85
CA ALA A 547 3.28 -11.92 -1.42
C ALA A 547 4.14 -10.96 -0.60
N THR A 548 5.09 -10.25 -1.23
CA THR A 548 6.03 -9.33 -0.56
C THR A 548 5.69 -7.86 -0.78
N GLY A 549 5.12 -7.50 -1.92
CA GLY A 549 4.85 -6.11 -2.31
C GLY A 549 3.41 -5.64 -2.10
N LEU A 550 2.42 -6.47 -2.47
CA LEU A 550 1.00 -6.10 -2.45
C LEU A 550 0.23 -6.68 -1.27
N LEU A 551 0.72 -7.79 -0.75
CA LEU A 551 0.28 -8.44 0.49
C LEU A 551 1.43 -8.41 1.49
N ASP A 552 1.10 -8.59 2.77
CA ASP A 552 2.09 -8.83 3.81
C ASP A 552 1.86 -10.21 4.43
N VAL A 553 2.02 -11.25 3.59
CA VAL A 553 1.73 -12.65 3.94
C VAL A 553 2.60 -13.10 5.11
N ARG A 554 3.87 -12.69 5.11
CA ARG A 554 4.81 -13.04 6.16
C ARG A 554 4.41 -12.41 7.50
N ARG A 555 4.09 -11.11 7.54
CA ARG A 555 3.65 -10.49 8.79
C ARG A 555 2.32 -11.08 9.26
N LEU A 556 1.41 -11.35 8.32
CA LEU A 556 0.17 -12.04 8.65
C LEU A 556 0.47 -13.41 9.29
N GLY A 557 1.40 -14.19 8.73
CA GLY A 557 1.84 -15.47 9.31
C GLY A 557 2.39 -15.34 10.73
N VAL A 558 3.29 -14.38 10.97
CA VAL A 558 3.82 -14.09 12.31
C VAL A 558 2.70 -13.69 13.28
N MET A 559 1.70 -12.94 12.82
CA MET A 559 0.56 -12.57 13.63
C MET A 559 -0.32 -13.76 13.96
N LEU A 560 -0.67 -14.59 12.97
CA LEU A 560 -1.50 -15.79 13.16
C LEU A 560 -0.82 -16.78 14.14
N GLU A 561 0.50 -16.94 14.04
CA GLU A 561 1.29 -17.73 15.00
C GLU A 561 1.24 -17.13 16.41
N ARG A 562 1.40 -15.80 16.54
CA ARG A 562 1.36 -15.10 17.84
C ARG A 562 0.04 -15.33 18.58
N ILE A 563 -1.08 -15.25 17.87
CA ILE A 563 -2.42 -15.23 18.46
C ILE A 563 -2.98 -16.64 18.71
N GLN A 564 -2.26 -17.69 18.34
CA GLN A 564 -2.72 -19.07 18.46
C GLN A 564 -3.12 -19.40 19.91
N GLY A 565 -4.40 -19.71 20.13
CA GLY A 565 -4.96 -19.97 21.47
C GLY A 565 -5.04 -18.74 22.38
N ARG A 566 -4.95 -17.53 21.82
CA ARG A 566 -4.96 -16.23 22.53
C ARG A 566 -6.01 -15.27 21.96
N ILE A 567 -7.08 -15.81 21.40
CA ILE A 567 -8.20 -15.02 20.91
C ILE A 567 -9.14 -14.70 22.07
N ILE A 568 -9.35 -13.41 22.32
CA ILE A 568 -10.30 -12.92 23.32
C ILE A 568 -11.54 -12.44 22.59
N HIS A 569 -12.63 -13.18 22.72
CA HIS A 569 -13.92 -12.80 22.14
C HIS A 569 -14.80 -12.00 23.11
N ARG A 570 -15.40 -10.92 22.60
CA ARG A 570 -16.43 -10.12 23.28
C ARG A 570 -17.64 -9.91 22.38
N ALA A 571 -18.75 -10.58 22.70
CA ALA A 571 -20.05 -10.25 22.14
C ALA A 571 -20.62 -9.00 22.83
N LEU A 572 -20.91 -7.96 22.06
CA LEU A 572 -21.35 -6.65 22.53
C LEU A 572 -22.72 -6.30 21.95
N ASP A 573 -23.54 -5.55 22.69
CA ASP A 573 -24.85 -5.04 22.22
C ASP A 573 -24.74 -3.86 21.25
N ARG A 574 -23.57 -3.22 21.18
CA ARG A 574 -23.27 -2.07 20.30
C ARG A 574 -21.77 -1.88 20.14
N VAL A 575 -21.39 -1.09 19.14
CA VAL A 575 -20.01 -0.70 18.79
C VAL A 575 -19.16 -0.31 20.01
N SER A 576 -17.91 -0.78 20.05
CA SER A 576 -16.91 -0.39 21.05
C SER A 576 -16.12 0.85 20.61
N PRO A 577 -15.47 1.59 21.53
CA PRO A 577 -14.52 2.63 21.17
C PRO A 577 -13.45 2.16 20.16
N LEU A 578 -12.80 1.02 20.33
CA LEU A 578 -11.79 0.57 19.36
C LEU A 578 -12.40 0.32 17.97
N SER A 579 -13.61 -0.25 17.88
CA SER A 579 -14.27 -0.53 16.60
C SER A 579 -14.58 0.72 15.78
N VAL A 580 -14.76 1.89 16.43
CA VAL A 580 -15.08 3.14 15.71
C VAL A 580 -13.98 3.50 14.71
N SER A 581 -12.70 3.29 15.03
CA SER A 581 -11.59 3.71 14.16
C SER A 581 -11.57 2.96 12.83
N VAL A 582 -11.89 1.66 12.84
CA VAL A 582 -11.93 0.84 11.63
C VAL A 582 -13.24 0.99 10.86
N MET A 583 -14.36 1.25 11.54
CA MET A 583 -15.66 1.45 10.89
C MET A 583 -15.79 2.78 10.13
N LEU A 584 -15.01 3.79 10.56
CA LEU A 584 -14.91 5.11 9.92
C LEU A 584 -13.84 5.17 8.81
N GLU A 585 -13.20 4.05 8.49
CA GLU A 585 -12.17 4.01 7.44
C GLU A 585 -12.80 4.19 6.05
N ILE A 586 -12.16 5.03 5.24
CA ILE A 586 -12.55 5.29 3.85
C ILE A 586 -11.98 4.18 2.97
N GLY A 587 -12.83 3.59 2.11
CA GLY A 587 -12.47 2.48 1.23
C GLY A 587 -12.92 1.13 1.76
N ARG A 588 -14.24 0.90 1.76
CA ARG A 588 -14.86 -0.38 2.08
C ARG A 588 -14.74 -1.32 0.88
N GLU A 589 -14.14 -2.48 1.10
CA GLU A 589 -14.08 -3.54 0.09
C GLU A 589 -15.42 -4.27 0.08
N ARG A 590 -16.04 -4.34 -1.10
CA ARG A 590 -17.29 -5.09 -1.29
C ARG A 590 -16.97 -6.54 -1.61
N VAL A 591 -17.70 -7.45 -0.97
CA VAL A 591 -17.64 -8.88 -1.29
C VAL A 591 -18.89 -9.22 -2.11
N TYR A 592 -18.67 -9.72 -3.32
CA TYR A 592 -19.73 -10.27 -4.16
C TYR A 592 -19.87 -11.75 -3.83
N GLY A 593 -21.08 -12.17 -3.44
CA GLY A 593 -21.39 -13.51 -2.96
C GLY A 593 -22.85 -13.61 -2.53
N GLU A 594 -23.23 -14.70 -1.85
CA GLU A 594 -24.64 -14.97 -1.53
C GLU A 594 -25.33 -13.83 -0.75
N GLY A 595 -24.58 -13.13 0.11
CA GLY A 595 -25.12 -11.99 0.86
C GLY A 595 -25.47 -10.78 -0.02
N ALA A 596 -24.76 -10.56 -1.13
CA ALA A 596 -25.09 -9.48 -2.06
C ALA A 596 -26.37 -9.80 -2.84
N ASP A 597 -26.54 -11.07 -3.23
CA ASP A 597 -27.74 -11.57 -3.91
C ASP A 597 -28.98 -11.52 -3.00
N GLU A 598 -28.82 -11.81 -1.70
CA GLU A 598 -29.89 -11.71 -0.70
C GLU A 598 -30.35 -10.26 -0.51
N ILE A 599 -29.43 -9.29 -0.44
CA ILE A 599 -29.80 -7.86 -0.39
C ILE A 599 -30.53 -7.43 -1.66
N LEU A 600 -30.09 -7.92 -2.82
CA LEU A 600 -30.76 -7.62 -4.09
C LEU A 600 -32.16 -8.23 -4.13
N ALA A 601 -32.33 -9.46 -3.64
CA ALA A 601 -33.63 -10.13 -3.55
C ALA A 601 -34.56 -9.44 -2.53
N GLU A 602 -34.05 -9.00 -1.38
CA GLU A 602 -34.81 -8.21 -0.40
C GLU A 602 -35.21 -6.85 -0.96
N ALA A 603 -34.31 -6.17 -1.67
CA ALA A 603 -34.60 -4.90 -2.32
C ALA A 603 -35.59 -5.07 -3.48
N GLU A 604 -35.49 -6.15 -4.26
CA GLU A 604 -36.45 -6.50 -5.30
C GLU A 604 -37.82 -6.80 -4.69
N ALA A 605 -37.88 -7.57 -3.60
CA ALA A 605 -39.13 -7.85 -2.90
C ALA A 605 -39.78 -6.57 -2.34
N GLN A 606 -39.00 -5.69 -1.71
CA GLN A 606 -39.49 -4.39 -1.22
C GLN A 606 -39.97 -3.50 -2.36
N LEU A 607 -39.24 -3.43 -3.48
CA LEU A 607 -39.65 -2.65 -4.65
C LEU A 607 -40.88 -3.24 -5.34
N LEU A 608 -41.03 -4.57 -5.34
CA LEU A 608 -42.22 -5.26 -5.83
C LEU A 608 -43.42 -5.00 -4.92
N GLU A 609 -43.26 -5.04 -3.60
CA GLU A 609 -44.29 -4.64 -2.64
C GLU A 609 -44.68 -3.18 -2.84
N GLU A 610 -43.74 -2.24 -2.93
CA GLU A 610 -44.03 -0.83 -3.20
C GLU A 610 -44.70 -0.60 -4.56
N ALA A 611 -44.35 -1.38 -5.59
CA ALA A 611 -44.92 -1.27 -6.93
C ALA A 611 -46.30 -1.94 -7.06
N LEU A 612 -46.59 -2.95 -6.24
CA LEU A 612 -47.80 -3.78 -6.33
C LEU A 612 -48.82 -3.51 -5.22
N GLY A 613 -48.45 -2.79 -4.15
CA GLY A 613 -49.34 -2.32 -3.09
C GLY A 613 -48.97 -2.80 -1.70
#